data_AF-A0A7V6CW29-F1
#
_entry.id   AF-A0A7V6CW29-F1
#
_cell.length_a   1.000
_cell.length_b   1.000
_cell.length_c   1.000
_cell.angle_alpha   90.00
_cell.angle_beta   90.00
_cell.angle_gamma   90.00
#
_symmetry.space_group_name_H-M   'P 1'
#
loop_
_entity.id
_entity.type
_entity.pdbx_description
1 polymer ?
#
loop_
_entity_poly.entity_id
_entity_poly.type
_entity_poly.pdbx_seq_one_letter_code
_entity_poly.pdbx_strand_id
1 'polypeptide(L)'
;MREASVYWVNTTESEIHFIDAILSAYDGLANVRRDWRLHDGKIFFKIYVAPGMEDEFEEVMARLRLKAQIGEFFQGEDDEPAEAT
;
A
#
# COMPACT_ATOMS: atom_id res chain seq x y z
N MET A 1 12.71 -13.18 -13.34
CA MET A 1 11.59 -12.23 -13.16
C MET A 1 11.62 -11.82 -11.70
N ARG A 2 11.79 -10.54 -11.38
CA ARG A 2 11.54 -10.10 -10.00
C ARG A 2 10.03 -9.91 -9.88
N GLU A 3 9.42 -10.59 -8.94
CA GLU A 3 8.00 -10.43 -8.63
C GLU A 3 7.79 -9.07 -7.95
N ALA A 4 6.63 -8.45 -8.16
CA ALA A 4 6.31 -7.18 -7.52
C ALA A 4 6.23 -7.37 -6.00
N SER A 5 6.79 -6.43 -5.24
CA SER A 5 6.71 -6.44 -3.79
C SER A 5 5.30 -6.04 -3.34
N VAL A 6 4.70 -6.79 -2.42
CA VAL A 6 3.36 -6.49 -1.90
C VAL A 6 3.48 -5.76 -0.58
N TYR A 7 2.82 -4.61 -0.48
CA TYR A 7 2.68 -3.84 0.76
C TYR A 7 1.23 -3.79 1.21
N TRP A 8 1.03 -3.98 2.50
CA TRP A 8 -0.25 -3.79 3.16
C TRP A 8 -0.21 -2.48 3.92
N VAL A 9 -1.09 -1.54 3.55
CA VAL A 9 -1.09 -0.17 4.10
C VAL A 9 -2.35 0.09 4.90
N ASN A 10 -2.20 0.38 6.19
CA ASN A 10 -3.31 0.82 7.03
C ASN A 10 -3.73 2.25 6.67
N THR A 11 -4.93 2.39 6.14
CA THR A 11 -5.54 3.70 5.86
C THR A 11 -7.06 3.54 5.76
N THR A 12 -7.76 4.56 5.27
CA THR A 12 -9.21 4.57 5.08
C THR A 12 -9.57 4.49 3.60
N GLU A 13 -10.81 4.11 3.28
CA GLU A 13 -11.31 4.11 1.90
C GLU A 13 -11.26 5.51 1.25
N SER A 14 -11.39 6.59 2.01
CA SER A 14 -11.27 7.94 1.45
C SER A 14 -9.83 8.30 1.11
N GLU A 15 -8.89 7.89 1.96
CA GLU A 15 -7.46 8.20 1.81
C GLU A 15 -6.76 7.32 0.78
N ILE A 16 -7.20 6.05 0.61
CA ILE A 16 -6.59 5.16 -0.38
C ILE A 16 -6.73 5.70 -1.81
N HIS A 17 -7.82 6.41 -2.11
CA HIS A 17 -8.00 7.10 -3.39
C HIS A 17 -7.02 8.25 -3.59
N PHE A 18 -6.72 8.99 -2.53
CA PHE A 18 -5.72 10.06 -2.58
C PHE A 18 -4.32 9.47 -2.78
N ILE A 19 -3.98 8.40 -2.06
CA ILE A 19 -2.70 7.68 -2.21
C ILE A 19 -2.54 7.14 -3.63
N ASP A 20 -3.58 6.50 -4.18
CA ASP A 20 -3.60 6.00 -5.57
C ASP A 20 -3.37 7.11 -6.60
N ALA A 21 -4.02 8.27 -6.43
CA ALA A 21 -3.82 9.43 -7.30
C ALA A 21 -2.38 9.98 -7.25
N ILE A 22 -1.72 9.92 -6.08
CA ILE A 22 -0.32 10.34 -5.98
C ILE A 22 0.62 9.29 -6.57
N LEU A 23 0.43 8.01 -6.25
CA LEU A 23 1.30 6.92 -6.74
C LEU A 23 1.22 6.78 -8.26
N SER A 24 0.04 6.96 -8.86
CA SER A 24 -0.15 6.96 -10.31
C SER A 24 0.56 8.12 -11.04
N ALA A 25 0.97 9.17 -10.32
CA ALA A 25 1.79 10.25 -10.88
C ALA A 25 3.29 9.87 -10.95
N TYR A 26 3.72 8.80 -10.29
CA TYR A 26 5.07 8.26 -10.38
C TYR A 26 5.08 7.14 -11.43
N ASP A 27 5.95 7.26 -12.44
CA ASP A 27 5.99 6.34 -13.57
C ASP A 27 6.41 4.93 -13.14
N GLY A 28 5.43 4.02 -13.09
CA GLY A 28 5.64 2.61 -12.78
C GLY A 28 6.04 2.30 -11.34
N LEU A 29 5.88 3.24 -10.40
CA LEU A 29 6.29 3.05 -9.00
C LEU A 29 5.47 1.96 -8.29
N ALA A 30 4.16 2.12 -8.28
CA ALA A 30 3.25 1.24 -7.55
C ALA A 30 1.86 1.21 -8.17
N ASN A 31 1.11 0.14 -7.89
CA ASN A 31 -0.27 -0.06 -8.30
C ASN A 31 -1.11 -0.41 -7.08
N VAL A 32 -2.03 0.48 -6.72
CA VAL A 32 -2.95 0.28 -5.60
C VAL A 32 -4.09 -0.63 -6.04
N ARG A 33 -4.29 -1.73 -5.33
CA ARG A 33 -5.46 -2.58 -5.54
C ARG A 33 -6.56 -2.21 -4.55
N ARG A 34 -7.79 -2.50 -4.96
CA ARG A 34 -8.97 -2.34 -4.10
C ARG A 34 -9.15 -3.51 -3.11
N ASP A 35 -8.28 -4.50 -3.19
CA ASP A 35 -8.18 -5.58 -2.22
C ASP A 35 -7.79 -5.00 -0.86
N TRP A 36 -8.58 -5.32 0.16
CA TRP A 36 -8.36 -4.92 1.53
C TRP A 36 -8.51 -6.12 2.46
N ARG A 37 -7.87 -6.03 3.62
CA ARG A 37 -8.01 -7.00 4.70
C ARG A 37 -8.17 -6.31 6.05
N LEU A 38 -8.81 -7.01 6.98
CA LEU A 38 -8.76 -6.66 8.39
C LEU A 38 -7.55 -7.37 9.01
N HIS A 39 -6.75 -6.62 9.75
CA HIS A 39 -5.64 -7.17 10.53
C HIS A 39 -5.56 -6.36 11.83
N ASP A 40 -5.60 -7.03 12.98
CA ASP A 40 -5.67 -6.38 14.30
C ASP A 40 -6.75 -5.29 14.44
N GLY A 41 -7.93 -5.54 13.85
CA GLY A 41 -9.06 -4.58 13.88
C GLY A 41 -8.85 -3.32 13.02
N LYS A 42 -7.81 -3.30 12.18
CA LYS A 42 -7.48 -2.21 11.27
C LYS A 42 -7.63 -2.65 9.83
N ILE A 43 -8.06 -1.74 8.96
CA ILE A 43 -8.19 -2.01 7.52
C ILE A 43 -6.84 -1.76 6.86
N PHE A 44 -6.37 -2.71 6.07
CA PHE A 44 -5.15 -2.61 5.27
C PHE A 44 -5.48 -2.80 3.80
N PHE A 45 -4.95 -1.93 2.96
CA PHE A 45 -5.10 -1.99 1.50
C PHE A 45 -3.83 -2.53 0.86
N LYS A 46 -4.02 -3.32 -0.19
CA LYS A 46 -2.92 -3.95 -0.92
C LYS A 46 -2.35 -3.02 -1.98
N ILE A 47 -1.02 -2.87 -1.98
CA ILE A 47 -0.29 -2.09 -2.98
C ILE A 47 0.82 -2.97 -3.55
N TYR A 48 0.86 -3.09 -4.88
CA TYR A 48 2.01 -3.69 -5.57
C TYR A 48 3.03 -2.61 -5.84
N VAL A 49 4.28 -2.86 -5.47
CA VAL A 49 5.41 -1.98 -5.74
C VAL A 49 6.30 -2.62 -6.81
N ALA A 50 6.74 -1.83 -7.77
CA ALA A 50 7.62 -2.33 -8.81
C ALA A 50 8.94 -2.84 -8.21
N PRO A 51 9.51 -3.94 -8.74
CA PRO A 51 10.69 -4.52 -8.14
C PRO A 51 11.90 -3.59 -8.19
N GLY A 52 12.54 -3.34 -7.04
CA GLY A 52 13.65 -2.40 -6.91
C GLY A 52 13.22 -0.94 -6.67
N MET A 53 11.92 -0.68 -6.49
CA MET A 53 11.37 0.64 -6.15
C MET A 53 10.84 0.69 -4.70
N GLU A 54 11.17 -0.29 -3.86
CA GLU A 54 10.72 -0.39 -2.47
C GLU A 54 11.15 0.83 -1.65
N ASP A 55 12.42 1.22 -1.75
CA ASP A 55 12.94 2.39 -1.03
C ASP A 55 12.22 3.68 -1.45
N GLU A 56 12.01 3.89 -2.75
CA GLU A 56 11.30 5.06 -3.28
C GLU A 56 9.84 5.07 -2.82
N PHE A 57 9.18 3.91 -2.83
CA PHE A 57 7.83 3.76 -2.30
C PHE A 57 7.77 4.13 -0.81
N GLU A 58 8.69 3.62 0.00
CA GLU A 58 8.75 3.92 1.44
C GLU A 58 8.98 5.41 1.70
N GLU A 59 9.83 6.08 0.91
CA GLU A 59 10.04 7.52 0.97
C GLU A 59 8.77 8.30 0.60
N VAL A 60 8.05 7.90 -0.46
CA VAL A 60 6.78 8.50 -0.85
C VAL A 60 5.74 8.32 0.24
N MET A 61 5.61 7.12 0.81
CA MET A 61 4.69 6.82 1.90
C MET A 61 5.01 7.61 3.17
N ALA A 62 6.30 7.79 3.50
CA ALA A 62 6.72 8.62 4.62
C ALA A 62 6.33 10.10 4.43
N ARG A 63 6.41 10.61 3.20
CA ARG A 63 5.97 11.98 2.87
C ARG A 63 4.45 12.10 2.89
N LEU A 64 3.73 11.09 2.39
CA LEU A 64 2.27 11.05 2.38
C LEU A 64 1.70 11.00 3.80
N ARG A 65 2.35 10.31 4.74
CA ARG A 65 1.97 10.31 6.17
C ARG A 65 1.88 11.70 6.80
N LEU A 66 2.55 12.70 6.24
CA LEU A 66 2.47 14.09 6.71
C LEU A 66 1.19 14.82 6.25
N LYS A 67 0.45 14.24 5.29
CA LYS A 67 -0.68 14.86 4.59
C LYS A 67 -1.94 14.01 4.55
N ALA A 68 -1.81 12.70 4.77
CA ALA A 68 -2.87 11.69 4.67
C ALA A 68 -2.92 10.85 5.96
N GLN A 69 -4.08 10.26 6.27
CA GLN A 69 -4.21 9.33 7.40
C GLN A 69 -3.66 7.95 7.03
N ILE A 70 -2.34 7.81 7.12
CA ILE A 70 -1.63 6.54 6.89
C ILE A 70 -1.10 6.06 8.24
N GLY A 71 -1.59 4.90 8.67
CA GLY A 71 -1.12 4.20 9.86
C GLY A 71 0.13 3.40 9.55
N GLU A 72 0.19 2.18 10.08
CA GLU A 72 1.27 1.23 9.81
C GLU A 72 1.19 0.64 8.41
N PHE A 73 2.33 0.24 7.86
CA PHE A 73 2.37 -0.57 6.65
C PHE A 73 3.54 -1.54 6.74
N PHE A 74 3.41 -2.68 6.06
CA PHE A 74 4.40 -3.74 6.08
C PHE A 74 4.38 -4.51 4.77
N GLN A 75 5.51 -5.12 4.44
CA GLN A 75 5.64 -6.01 3.30
C GLN A 75 4.99 -7.36 3.64
N GLY A 76 4.21 -7.91 2.70
CA GLY A 76 3.54 -9.20 2.86
C GLY A 76 3.53 -10.01 1.56
N GLU A 77 2.68 -11.02 1.50
CA GLU A 77 2.51 -11.90 0.34
C GLU A 77 1.19 -11.61 -0.41
N ASP A 78 1.14 -12.07 -1.66
CA ASP A 78 -0.01 -11.88 -2.53
C ASP A 78 -1.24 -12.69 -2.08
N ASP A 79 -1.00 -13.94 -1.68
CA ASP A 79 -1.98 -14.97 -1.36
C ASP A 79 -2.39 -14.99 0.13
N GLU A 80 -1.99 -13.99 0.93
CA GLU A 80 -2.44 -13.92 2.32
C GLU A 80 -3.98 -13.76 2.37
N PRO A 81 -4.72 -14.70 2.96
CA PRO A 81 -6.17 -14.59 3.05
C PRO A 81 -6.54 -13.33 3.83
N ALA A 82 -7.59 -12.65 3.41
CA ALA A 82 -8.19 -11.59 4.21
C ALA A 82 -8.71 -12.23 5.50
N GLU A 83 -7.94 -12.11 6.59
CA GLU A 83 -8.37 -12.60 7.90
C GLU A 83 -9.56 -11.75 8.36
N ALA A 84 -10.77 -12.28 8.15
CA ALA A 84 -11.97 -11.82 8.81
C ALA A 84 -12.12 -12.66 10.08
N THR A 85 -11.65 -12.14 11.22
CA THR A 85 -12.04 -12.64 12.56
C THR A 85 -13.16 -11.76 13.11
#